data_AF-A0A7V4GZW2-F1
#
_entry.id   AF-A0A7V4GZW2-F1
#
_cell.length_a   1.000
_cell.length_b   1.000
_cell.length_c   1.000
_cell.angle_alpha   90.00
_cell.angle_beta   90.00
_cell.angle_gamma   90.00
#
_symmetry.space_group_name_H-M   'P 1'
#
loop_
_entity.id
_entity.type
_entity.pdbx_description
1 polymer ?
#
loop_
_entity_poly.entity_id
_entity_poly.type
_entity_poly.pdbx_seq_one_letter_code
_entity_poly.pdbx_strand_id
1 'polypeptide(L)'
;ALNKYVPERQLDILAASLPFLRGVFPTHRAFSTAGIEEVLGERLGEAQRLEAVWLESTLFLNRGDRFEARALPREAQFAPVFGLAVADFDGDGAVDLFLAENFFGVPPETARYDAGRGLVLRGDGRGGFAPLPGQVSGVKVYGEQRGAAVADFDRDGRVDLAVAQNGAETRLFRNQIARPGLRVRLNAGPGNPEGLGAQVRGIFGGQPGPVFEVRTGGGYWSQDSAVLVIPGAGPPEALWVRWPGGREQRVTVPAGAREVTVRAEAGAEPAAR
;
A
#
# COMPACT_ATOMS: atom_id res chain seq x y z
N ALA A 1 -36.85 -13.27 1.19
CA ALA A 1 -35.60 -13.75 1.82
C ALA A 1 -35.94 -14.49 3.10
N LEU A 2 -35.17 -15.52 3.47
CA LEU A 2 -35.37 -16.25 4.72
C LEU A 2 -34.93 -15.35 5.89
N ASN A 3 -35.78 -15.12 6.89
CA ASN A 3 -35.46 -14.27 8.06
C ASN A 3 -34.63 -15.05 9.10
N LYS A 4 -33.52 -15.68 8.66
CA LYS A 4 -32.63 -16.50 9.50
C LYS A 4 -31.20 -16.48 8.94
N TYR A 5 -30.21 -16.80 9.78
CA TYR A 5 -28.84 -17.02 9.33
C TYR A 5 -28.78 -18.28 8.46
N VAL A 6 -28.23 -18.14 7.27
CA VAL A 6 -28.07 -19.24 6.31
C VAL A 6 -26.60 -19.42 5.95
N PRO A 7 -26.16 -20.63 5.56
CA PRO A 7 -24.83 -20.82 5.02
C PRO A 7 -24.61 -20.00 3.75
N GLU A 8 -23.46 -19.34 3.65
CA GLU A 8 -23.03 -18.70 2.40
C GLU A 8 -22.49 -19.73 1.40
N ARG A 9 -21.81 -20.78 1.88
CA ARG A 9 -21.22 -21.84 1.05
C ARG A 9 -22.25 -22.88 0.65
N GLN A 10 -22.06 -23.45 -0.54
CA GLN A 10 -22.93 -24.51 -1.06
C GLN A 10 -22.75 -25.83 -0.31
N LEU A 11 -23.77 -26.70 -0.40
CA LEU A 11 -23.79 -28.01 0.28
C LEU A 11 -22.54 -28.84 0.00
N ASP A 12 -22.12 -28.95 -1.26
CA ASP A 12 -20.98 -29.82 -1.62
C ASP A 12 -19.66 -29.35 -1.00
N ILE A 13 -19.45 -28.03 -0.94
CA ILE A 13 -18.26 -27.42 -0.34
C ILE A 13 -18.25 -27.65 1.17
N LEU A 14 -19.39 -27.39 1.83
CA LEU A 14 -19.49 -27.59 3.27
C LEU A 14 -19.41 -29.08 3.64
N ALA A 15 -20.03 -29.96 2.86
CA ALA A 15 -20.01 -31.40 3.07
C ALA A 15 -18.61 -32.01 2.89
N ALA A 16 -17.72 -31.38 2.12
CA ALA A 16 -16.32 -31.80 2.05
C ALA A 16 -15.60 -31.64 3.40
N SER A 17 -15.94 -30.60 4.17
CA SER A 17 -15.38 -30.35 5.51
C SER A 17 -16.25 -30.93 6.64
N LEU A 18 -17.55 -31.10 6.41
CA LEU A 18 -18.56 -31.59 7.35
C LEU A 18 -19.34 -32.75 6.72
N PRO A 19 -18.74 -33.97 6.60
CA PRO A 19 -19.31 -35.07 5.82
C PRO A 19 -20.71 -35.52 6.22
N PHE A 20 -21.09 -35.33 7.49
CA PHE A 20 -22.42 -35.68 8.01
C PHE A 20 -23.55 -34.94 7.28
N LEU A 21 -23.28 -33.76 6.69
CA LEU A 21 -24.28 -32.95 6.01
C LEU A 21 -24.94 -33.68 4.83
N ARG A 22 -24.26 -34.65 4.19
CA ARG A 22 -24.87 -35.46 3.12
C ARG A 22 -25.97 -36.39 3.62
N GLY A 23 -25.88 -36.84 4.87
CA GLY A 23 -26.93 -37.64 5.50
C GLY A 23 -28.13 -36.80 5.95
N VAL A 24 -27.89 -35.53 6.29
CA VAL A 24 -28.93 -34.60 6.75
C VAL A 24 -29.68 -33.95 5.57
N PHE A 25 -28.94 -33.59 4.51
CA PHE A 25 -29.49 -32.89 3.34
C PHE A 25 -29.27 -33.72 2.07
N PRO A 26 -30.25 -34.56 1.68
CA PRO A 26 -30.13 -35.42 0.49
C PRO A 26 -30.25 -34.66 -0.83
N THR A 27 -30.66 -33.39 -0.82
CA THR A 27 -30.78 -32.55 -2.02
C THR A 27 -30.29 -31.12 -1.76
N HIS A 28 -29.73 -30.47 -2.78
CA HIS A 28 -29.35 -29.06 -2.73
C HIS A 28 -30.54 -28.14 -2.40
N ARG A 29 -31.74 -28.51 -2.84
CA ARG A 29 -32.96 -27.76 -2.53
C ARG A 29 -33.24 -27.75 -1.03
N ALA A 30 -33.17 -28.92 -0.38
CA ALA A 30 -33.39 -29.03 1.07
C ALA A 30 -32.37 -28.18 1.86
N PHE A 31 -31.11 -28.21 1.43
CA PHE A 31 -30.06 -27.39 2.03
C PHE A 31 -30.26 -25.89 1.80
N SER A 32 -30.66 -25.48 0.60
CA SER A 32 -30.83 -24.05 0.24
C SER A 32 -31.87 -23.29 1.06
N THR A 33 -32.79 -24.02 1.69
CA THR A 33 -33.82 -23.45 2.56
C THR A 33 -33.49 -23.59 4.05
N ALA A 34 -32.38 -24.24 4.40
CA ALA A 34 -31.97 -24.51 5.78
C ALA A 34 -31.20 -23.34 6.38
N GLY A 35 -31.45 -23.05 7.65
CA GLY A 35 -30.69 -22.10 8.45
C GLY A 35 -29.53 -22.79 9.17
N ILE A 36 -28.63 -22.00 9.75
CA ILE A 36 -27.47 -22.52 10.48
C ILE A 36 -27.85 -23.44 11.65
N GLU A 37 -28.98 -23.18 12.31
CA GLU A 37 -29.51 -24.05 13.37
C GLU A 37 -29.85 -25.45 12.85
N GLU A 38 -30.47 -25.55 11.67
CA GLU A 38 -30.82 -26.83 11.04
C GLU A 38 -29.57 -27.53 10.46
N VAL A 39 -28.60 -26.75 9.99
CA VAL A 39 -27.35 -27.27 9.40
C VAL A 39 -26.41 -27.85 10.44
N LEU A 40 -26.25 -27.17 11.58
CA LEU A 40 -25.34 -27.61 12.65
C LEU A 40 -26.05 -28.44 13.73
N GLY A 41 -27.36 -28.24 13.93
CA GLY A 41 -28.14 -28.94 14.94
C GLY A 41 -27.56 -28.72 16.35
N GLU A 42 -27.48 -29.81 17.13
CA GLU A 42 -26.91 -29.80 18.48
C GLU A 42 -25.45 -29.30 18.52
N ARG A 43 -24.70 -29.45 17.42
CA ARG A 43 -23.31 -28.99 17.33
C ARG A 43 -23.19 -27.47 17.32
N LEU A 44 -24.27 -26.74 17.07
CA LEU A 44 -24.27 -25.28 17.17
C LEU A 44 -23.91 -24.80 18.58
N GLY A 45 -24.33 -25.54 19.62
CA GLY A 45 -24.04 -25.20 21.02
C GLY A 45 -22.56 -25.37 21.39
N GLU A 46 -21.84 -26.23 20.67
CA GLU A 46 -20.41 -26.47 20.84
C GLU A 46 -19.54 -25.61 19.89
N ALA A 47 -20.16 -24.97 18.89
CA ALA A 47 -19.44 -24.23 17.87
C ALA A 47 -18.92 -22.88 18.39
N GLN A 48 -17.67 -22.57 18.08
CA GLN A 48 -17.14 -21.23 18.29
C GLN A 48 -17.71 -20.26 17.26
N ARG A 49 -18.36 -19.19 17.71
CA ARG A 49 -18.75 -18.06 16.85
C ARG A 49 -17.62 -17.04 16.80
N LEU A 50 -17.12 -16.79 15.60
CA LEU A 50 -16.20 -15.69 15.30
C LEU A 50 -16.90 -14.72 14.35
N GLU A 51 -16.63 -13.43 14.50
CA GLU A 51 -17.24 -12.38 13.69
C GLU A 51 -16.15 -11.41 13.20
N ALA A 52 -16.15 -11.15 11.89
CA ALA A 52 -15.34 -10.08 11.31
C ALA A 52 -16.14 -8.78 11.35
N VAL A 53 -15.74 -7.86 12.24
CA VAL A 53 -16.47 -6.59 12.48
C VAL A 53 -15.83 -5.39 11.77
N TRP A 54 -14.66 -5.58 11.15
CA TRP A 54 -13.92 -4.54 10.44
C TRP A 54 -13.33 -5.12 9.16
N LEU A 55 -13.86 -4.68 8.01
CA LEU A 55 -13.43 -5.13 6.68
C LEU A 55 -12.93 -3.98 5.81
N GLU A 56 -12.99 -2.75 6.34
CA GLU A 56 -12.58 -1.55 5.62
C GLU A 56 -11.06 -1.48 5.46
N SER A 57 -10.59 -1.09 4.27
CA SER A 57 -9.18 -0.72 4.10
C SER A 57 -8.92 0.56 4.89
N THR A 58 -8.02 0.47 5.86
CA THR A 58 -7.91 1.45 6.94
C THR A 58 -6.49 1.96 7.08
N LEU A 59 -6.35 3.28 7.10
CA LEU A 59 -5.13 3.98 7.47
C LEU A 59 -5.02 4.03 8.99
N PHE A 60 -3.89 3.60 9.54
CA PHE A 60 -3.57 3.76 10.95
C PHE A 60 -2.50 4.84 11.12
N LEU A 61 -2.93 6.03 11.55
CA LEU A 61 -2.04 7.16 11.79
C LEU A 61 -1.38 7.01 13.16
N ASN A 62 -0.06 6.88 13.18
CA ASN A 62 0.71 6.90 14.43
C ASN A 62 0.72 8.32 15.02
N ARG A 63 0.15 8.49 16.22
CA ARG A 63 0.12 9.76 16.96
C ARG A 63 1.20 9.83 18.06
N GLY A 64 2.11 8.87 18.08
CA GLY A 64 3.15 8.70 19.09
C GLY A 64 2.74 7.71 20.17
N ASP A 65 1.60 7.95 20.82
CA ASP A 65 1.08 7.14 21.92
C ASP A 65 0.00 6.12 21.51
N ARG A 66 -0.62 6.32 20.34
CA ARG A 66 -1.68 5.48 19.80
C ARG A 66 -1.69 5.47 18.27
N PHE A 67 -2.43 4.52 17.72
CA PHE A 67 -2.85 4.56 16.32
C PHE A 67 -4.28 5.08 16.22
N GLU A 68 -4.46 6.10 15.38
CA GLU A 68 -5.77 6.60 15.00
C GLU A 68 -6.19 5.93 13.68
N ALA A 69 -7.23 5.10 13.74
CA ALA A 69 -7.79 4.43 12.58
C ALA A 69 -8.67 5.39 11.76
N ARG A 70 -8.47 5.38 10.44
CA ARG A 70 -9.30 6.11 9.48
C ARG A 70 -9.58 5.22 8.27
N ALA A 71 -10.84 4.93 8.01
CA ALA A 71 -11.22 4.24 6.78
C ALA A 71 -10.78 5.08 5.56
N LEU A 72 -10.24 4.41 4.55
CA LEU A 72 -9.98 5.03 3.25
C LEU A 72 -11.31 5.34 2.54
N PRO A 73 -11.32 6.22 1.52
CA PRO A 73 -12.52 6.53 0.76
C PRO A 73 -13.20 5.27 0.20
N ARG A 74 -14.52 5.33 -0.01
CA ARG A 74 -15.35 4.21 -0.50
C ARG A 74 -14.77 3.51 -1.73
N GLU A 75 -14.10 4.26 -2.62
CA GLU A 75 -13.49 3.73 -3.84
C GLU A 75 -12.43 2.67 -3.54
N ALA A 76 -11.69 2.82 -2.43
CA ALA A 76 -10.72 1.82 -1.98
C ALA A 76 -11.39 0.55 -1.44
N GLN A 77 -12.72 0.54 -1.29
CA GLN A 77 -13.48 -0.57 -0.69
C GLN A 77 -14.18 -1.41 -1.76
N PHE A 78 -14.08 -1.02 -3.04
CA PHE A 78 -14.76 -1.70 -4.13
C PHE A 78 -14.17 -3.07 -4.44
N ALA A 79 -12.88 -3.26 -4.19
CA ALA A 79 -12.19 -4.53 -4.36
C ALA A 79 -11.10 -4.70 -3.30
N PRO A 80 -10.71 -5.95 -2.96
CA PRO A 80 -9.61 -6.19 -2.05
C PRO A 80 -8.30 -5.59 -2.55
N VAL A 81 -7.55 -4.97 -1.64
CA VAL A 81 -6.24 -4.37 -1.88
C VAL A 81 -5.15 -5.37 -1.50
N PHE A 82 -4.29 -5.74 -2.45
CA PHE A 82 -3.18 -6.69 -2.26
C PHE A 82 -1.82 -6.00 -2.16
N GLY A 83 -1.63 -4.95 -2.95
CA GLY A 83 -0.40 -4.17 -2.99
C GLY A 83 -0.68 -2.70 -2.73
N LEU A 84 0.30 -2.01 -2.16
CA LEU A 84 0.24 -0.60 -1.87
C LEU A 84 1.60 0.02 -2.16
N ALA A 85 1.60 1.12 -2.91
CA ALA A 85 2.78 1.95 -3.12
C ALA A 85 2.54 3.34 -2.49
N VAL A 86 3.57 3.88 -1.84
CA VAL A 86 3.53 5.15 -1.11
C VAL A 86 4.55 6.09 -1.71
N ALA A 87 4.09 7.15 -2.36
CA ALA A 87 4.95 8.13 -3.01
C ALA A 87 4.22 9.46 -3.16
N ASP A 88 4.95 10.53 -3.42
CA ASP A 88 4.37 11.78 -3.89
C ASP A 88 4.28 11.73 -5.42
N PHE A 89 3.07 11.49 -5.96
CA PHE A 89 2.86 11.27 -7.39
C PHE A 89 2.64 12.58 -8.16
N ASP A 90 2.40 13.71 -7.51
CA ASP A 90 2.25 15.01 -8.19
C ASP A 90 3.33 16.04 -7.84
N GLY A 91 4.20 15.71 -6.88
CA GLY A 91 5.38 16.49 -6.49
C GLY A 91 5.04 17.69 -5.62
N ASP A 92 3.92 17.65 -4.88
CA ASP A 92 3.45 18.74 -4.03
C ASP A 92 3.95 18.67 -2.56
N GLY A 93 4.61 17.57 -2.19
CA GLY A 93 5.11 17.30 -0.84
C GLY A 93 4.12 16.56 0.05
N ALA A 94 2.88 16.34 -0.37
CA ALA A 94 1.95 15.41 0.27
C ALA A 94 2.18 14.00 -0.27
N VAL A 95 2.14 13.02 0.62
CA VAL A 95 2.29 11.62 0.23
C VAL A 95 0.96 11.09 -0.28
N ASP A 96 0.98 10.50 -1.47
CA ASP A 96 -0.12 9.81 -2.11
C ASP A 96 0.00 8.29 -1.95
N LEU A 97 -1.07 7.58 -2.34
CA LEU A 97 -1.10 6.12 -2.37
C LEU A 97 -1.51 5.62 -3.75
N PHE A 98 -0.94 4.50 -4.16
CA PHE A 98 -1.52 3.65 -5.19
C PHE A 98 -1.92 2.31 -4.56
N LEU A 99 -3.15 1.85 -4.81
CA LEU A 99 -3.68 0.58 -4.36
C LEU A 99 -3.79 -0.39 -5.54
N ALA A 100 -3.12 -1.53 -5.41
CA ALA A 100 -3.20 -2.65 -6.34
C ALA A 100 -4.35 -3.57 -5.91
N GLU A 101 -5.41 -3.60 -6.72
CA GLU A 101 -6.69 -4.20 -6.36
C GLU A 101 -6.99 -5.50 -7.11
N ASN A 102 -8.09 -6.14 -6.70
CA ASN A 102 -8.76 -7.29 -7.29
C ASN A 102 -8.25 -8.67 -6.84
N PHE A 103 -9.18 -9.63 -6.85
CA PHE A 103 -8.92 -11.03 -6.54
C PHE A 103 -9.86 -11.95 -7.34
N PHE A 104 -9.26 -12.81 -8.14
CA PHE A 104 -9.93 -13.72 -9.05
C PHE A 104 -9.89 -15.16 -8.55
N GLY A 105 -9.05 -15.47 -7.55
CA GLY A 105 -8.88 -16.78 -6.93
C GLY A 105 -10.05 -17.18 -6.02
N VAL A 106 -11.28 -16.99 -6.48
CA VAL A 106 -12.51 -17.31 -5.76
C VAL A 106 -13.08 -18.66 -6.23
N PRO A 107 -13.86 -19.36 -5.38
CA PRO A 107 -14.58 -20.56 -5.80
C PRO A 107 -15.51 -20.29 -7.00
N PRO A 108 -15.84 -21.29 -7.83
CA PRO A 108 -16.69 -21.12 -9.02
C PRO A 108 -18.05 -20.47 -8.77
N GLU A 109 -18.61 -20.66 -7.58
CA GLU A 109 -19.89 -20.09 -7.16
C GLU A 109 -19.82 -18.61 -6.72
N THR A 110 -18.61 -18.09 -6.51
CA THR A 110 -18.38 -16.72 -6.05
C THR A 110 -17.94 -15.88 -7.24
N ALA A 111 -18.59 -14.74 -7.45
CA ALA A 111 -18.13 -13.78 -8.45
C ALA A 111 -16.74 -13.26 -8.08
N ARG A 112 -15.90 -13.01 -9.08
CA ARG A 112 -14.59 -12.39 -8.86
C ARG A 112 -14.76 -11.03 -8.20
N TYR A 113 -13.80 -10.66 -7.37
CA TYR A 113 -13.70 -9.31 -6.84
C TYR A 113 -12.89 -8.47 -7.83
N ASP A 114 -13.54 -7.98 -8.88
CA ASP A 114 -12.90 -7.38 -10.07
C ASP A 114 -13.33 -5.93 -10.37
N ALA A 115 -13.92 -5.25 -9.39
CA ALA A 115 -14.38 -3.87 -9.53
C ALA A 115 -13.24 -2.83 -9.54
N GLY A 116 -12.06 -3.20 -9.04
CA GLY A 116 -10.87 -2.35 -8.97
C GLY A 116 -10.26 -2.09 -10.35
N ARG A 117 -9.75 -0.87 -10.53
CA ARG A 117 -9.18 -0.42 -11.82
C ARG A 117 -7.79 0.19 -11.66
N GLY A 118 -7.18 -0.03 -10.49
CA GLY A 118 -5.99 0.67 -10.04
C GLY A 118 -6.41 2.01 -9.49
N LEU A 119 -6.14 2.24 -8.21
CA LEU A 119 -6.64 3.41 -7.50
C LEU A 119 -5.48 4.24 -7.00
N VAL A 120 -5.37 5.46 -7.51
CA VAL A 120 -4.49 6.48 -6.93
C VAL A 120 -5.34 7.31 -5.96
N LEU A 121 -4.83 7.49 -4.74
CA LEU A 121 -5.40 8.37 -3.74
C LEU A 121 -4.46 9.55 -3.50
N ARG A 122 -4.92 10.77 -3.80
CA ARG A 122 -4.19 11.99 -3.50
C ARG A 122 -4.23 12.30 -2.01
N GLY A 123 -3.08 12.48 -1.39
CA GLY A 123 -2.96 12.86 0.01
C GLY A 123 -3.11 14.36 0.23
N ASP A 124 -3.53 14.75 1.43
CA ASP A 124 -3.54 16.16 1.88
C ASP A 124 -2.37 16.51 2.82
N GLY A 125 -1.43 15.57 3.01
CA GLY A 125 -0.30 15.67 3.94
C GLY A 125 -0.68 15.57 5.44
N ARG A 126 -1.97 15.42 5.76
CA ARG A 126 -2.53 15.35 7.13
C ARG A 126 -3.23 14.02 7.42
N GLY A 127 -3.11 13.07 6.49
CA GLY A 127 -3.72 11.75 6.56
C GLY A 127 -5.17 11.72 6.07
N GLY A 128 -5.58 12.72 5.29
CA GLY A 128 -6.75 12.68 4.42
C GLY A 128 -6.35 12.24 3.01
N PHE A 129 -7.22 11.48 2.36
CA PHE A 129 -7.00 10.95 1.03
C PHE A 129 -8.24 11.14 0.16
N ALA A 130 -8.05 11.57 -1.08
CA ALA A 130 -9.11 11.72 -2.06
C ALA A 130 -8.84 10.84 -3.30
N PRO A 131 -9.82 10.09 -3.80
CA PRO A 131 -9.62 9.26 -4.98
C PRO A 131 -9.36 10.12 -6.22
N LEU A 132 -8.31 9.76 -6.97
CA LEU A 132 -8.04 10.32 -8.29
C LEU A 132 -8.57 9.36 -9.37
N PRO A 133 -9.61 9.74 -10.13
CA PRO A 133 -10.12 8.92 -11.21
C PRO A 133 -9.03 8.63 -12.26
N GLY A 134 -9.05 7.44 -12.87
CA GLY A 134 -8.05 7.04 -13.88
C GLY A 134 -8.00 7.94 -15.12
N GLN A 135 -9.03 8.76 -15.38
CA GLN A 135 -9.03 9.79 -16.44
C GLN A 135 -8.16 11.00 -16.07
N VAL A 136 -7.93 11.23 -14.78
CA VAL A 136 -7.12 12.31 -14.23
C VAL A 136 -5.71 11.81 -13.92
N SER A 137 -5.58 10.67 -13.23
CA SER A 137 -4.27 10.11 -12.88
C SER A 137 -3.55 9.47 -14.07
N GLY A 138 -4.28 9.08 -15.12
CA GLY A 138 -3.75 8.29 -16.23
C GLY A 138 -3.50 6.82 -15.90
N VAL A 139 -3.64 6.42 -14.63
CA VAL A 139 -3.43 5.04 -14.17
C VAL A 139 -4.73 4.25 -14.36
N LYS A 140 -4.66 3.24 -15.22
CA LYS A 140 -5.75 2.28 -15.47
C LYS A 140 -5.15 0.89 -15.59
N VAL A 141 -5.47 0.04 -14.63
CA VAL A 141 -5.04 -1.36 -14.60
C VAL A 141 -6.27 -2.22 -14.43
N TYR A 142 -6.66 -2.91 -15.50
CA TYR A 142 -7.71 -3.91 -15.46
C TYR A 142 -7.06 -5.28 -15.30
N GLY A 143 -7.54 -6.10 -14.38
CA GLY A 143 -6.95 -7.40 -14.09
C GLY A 143 -6.70 -7.61 -12.60
N GLU A 144 -6.06 -8.74 -12.28
CA GLU A 144 -5.73 -9.11 -10.91
C GLU A 144 -4.37 -8.50 -10.53
N GLN A 145 -4.39 -7.32 -9.92
CA GLN A 145 -3.18 -6.57 -9.58
C GLN A 145 -2.55 -7.13 -8.31
N ARG A 146 -1.21 -7.09 -8.24
CA ARG A 146 -0.45 -7.63 -7.10
C ARG A 146 0.66 -6.67 -6.70
N GLY A 147 1.83 -6.87 -7.27
CA GLY A 147 2.99 -6.07 -6.96
C GLY A 147 2.83 -4.63 -7.41
N ALA A 148 3.28 -3.71 -6.58
CA ALA A 148 3.40 -2.30 -6.91
C ALA A 148 4.75 -1.82 -6.38
N ALA A 149 5.51 -1.12 -7.22
CA ALA A 149 6.79 -0.54 -6.86
C ALA A 149 6.93 0.84 -7.47
N VAL A 150 7.57 1.75 -6.74
CA VAL A 150 7.87 3.10 -7.22
C VAL A 150 9.36 3.33 -7.43
N ALA A 151 9.68 4.08 -8.47
CA ALA A 151 11.04 4.51 -8.79
C ALA A 151 10.95 5.73 -9.71
N ASP A 152 11.95 6.59 -9.70
CA ASP A 152 12.17 7.48 -10.84
C ASP A 152 13.04 6.73 -11.85
N PHE A 153 12.36 6.00 -12.74
CA PHE A 153 12.92 4.98 -13.63
C PHE A 153 13.71 5.63 -14.77
N ASP A 154 13.21 6.72 -15.33
CA ASP A 154 13.83 7.44 -16.44
C ASP A 154 14.76 8.59 -16.01
N ARG A 155 14.84 8.87 -14.70
CA ARG A 155 15.71 9.87 -14.07
C ARG A 155 15.33 11.29 -14.40
N ASP A 156 14.05 11.56 -14.58
CA ASP A 156 13.54 12.90 -14.86
C ASP A 156 13.16 13.69 -13.60
N GLY A 157 13.29 13.09 -12.41
CA GLY A 157 12.95 13.67 -11.12
C GLY A 157 11.50 13.43 -10.70
N ARG A 158 10.73 12.59 -11.40
CA ARG A 158 9.34 12.27 -11.08
C ARG A 158 9.23 10.81 -10.67
N VAL A 159 8.33 10.52 -9.73
CA VAL A 159 8.11 9.14 -9.31
C VAL A 159 7.23 8.42 -10.33
N ASP A 160 7.77 7.36 -10.92
CA ASP A 160 7.08 6.40 -11.77
C ASP A 160 6.55 5.21 -10.95
N LEU A 161 5.60 4.50 -11.54
CA LEU A 161 4.92 3.36 -10.91
C LEU A 161 5.01 2.12 -11.80
N ALA A 162 5.48 1.01 -11.25
CA ALA A 162 5.38 -0.31 -11.87
C ALA A 162 4.31 -1.14 -11.14
N VAL A 163 3.42 -1.77 -11.89
CA VAL A 163 2.34 -2.63 -11.36
C VAL A 163 2.40 -4.00 -12.02
N ALA A 164 2.61 -5.03 -11.21
CA ALA A 164 2.56 -6.42 -11.63
C ALA A 164 1.13 -6.99 -11.50
N GLN A 165 0.81 -7.95 -12.36
CA GLN A 165 -0.50 -8.59 -12.40
C GLN A 165 -0.35 -10.11 -12.46
N ASN A 166 -1.28 -10.82 -11.86
CA ASN A 166 -1.43 -12.25 -12.08
C ASN A 166 -2.09 -12.49 -13.43
N GLY A 167 -1.47 -13.31 -14.28
CA GLY A 167 -2.03 -13.71 -15.58
C GLY A 167 -2.13 -12.58 -16.61
N ALA A 168 -1.42 -11.46 -16.40
CA ALA A 168 -1.36 -10.34 -17.33
C ALA A 168 0.01 -9.65 -17.27
N GLU A 169 0.26 -8.74 -18.21
CA GLU A 169 1.54 -8.02 -18.31
C GLU A 169 1.77 -7.05 -17.15
N THR A 170 3.01 -6.94 -16.72
CA THR A 170 3.47 -5.85 -15.86
C THR A 170 3.38 -4.53 -16.61
N ARG A 171 2.83 -3.50 -15.96
CA ARG A 171 2.69 -2.16 -16.54
C ARG A 171 3.63 -1.19 -15.86
N LEU A 172 4.35 -0.39 -16.66
CA LEU A 172 5.12 0.75 -16.19
C LEU A 172 4.39 2.04 -16.57
N PHE A 173 4.09 2.87 -15.58
CA PHE A 173 3.51 4.19 -15.73
C PHE A 173 4.60 5.22 -15.50
N ARG A 174 5.07 5.84 -16.59
CA ARG A 174 6.00 6.96 -16.52
C ARG A 174 5.24 8.24 -16.21
N ASN A 175 5.62 8.92 -15.14
CA ASN A 175 4.93 10.10 -14.66
C ASN A 175 5.36 11.34 -15.47
N GLN A 176 4.40 11.98 -16.14
CA GLN A 176 4.68 13.13 -17.01
C GLN A 176 4.14 14.45 -16.45
N ILE A 177 3.38 14.41 -15.34
CA ILE A 177 2.60 15.54 -14.85
C ILE A 177 3.15 16.12 -13.55
N ALA A 178 3.91 15.34 -12.77
CA ALA A 178 4.47 15.78 -11.51
C ALA A 178 5.51 16.89 -11.69
N ARG A 179 5.69 17.68 -10.63
CA ARG A 179 6.83 18.58 -10.52
C ARG A 179 8.09 17.74 -10.23
N PRO A 180 9.17 17.89 -11.01
CA PRO A 180 10.42 17.18 -10.72
C PRO A 180 10.99 17.56 -9.35
N GLY A 181 11.33 16.56 -8.55
CA GLY A 181 12.04 16.70 -7.28
C GLY A 181 13.55 16.47 -7.42
N LEU A 182 14.25 16.55 -6.29
CA LEU A 182 15.66 16.20 -6.19
C LEU A 182 15.80 14.69 -5.99
N ARG A 183 16.52 14.01 -6.88
CA ARG A 183 16.89 12.60 -6.69
C ARG A 183 17.98 12.49 -5.61
N VAL A 184 17.78 11.63 -4.62
CA VAL A 184 18.72 11.44 -3.51
C VAL A 184 19.09 9.96 -3.41
N ARG A 185 20.38 9.68 -3.60
CA ARG A 185 20.98 8.38 -3.29
C ARG A 185 21.69 8.47 -1.97
N LEU A 186 21.59 7.42 -1.16
CA LEU A 186 22.33 7.30 0.08
C LEU A 186 23.38 6.20 -0.02
N ASN A 187 24.43 6.35 0.79
CA ASN A 187 25.40 5.29 1.04
C ASN A 187 25.80 5.36 2.52
N ALA A 188 25.36 4.37 3.31
CA ALA A 188 25.66 4.29 4.73
C ALA A 188 26.92 3.44 5.03
N GLY A 189 27.78 3.23 4.03
CA GLY A 189 28.99 2.41 4.12
C GLY A 189 28.81 0.97 3.62
N PRO A 190 29.86 0.12 3.70
CA PRO A 190 29.89 -1.20 3.07
C PRO A 190 28.79 -2.16 3.54
N GLY A 191 28.36 -2.06 4.80
CA GLY A 191 27.29 -2.91 5.36
C GLY A 191 25.86 -2.43 5.03
N ASN A 192 25.70 -1.22 4.50
CA ASN A 192 24.41 -0.66 4.10
C ASN A 192 24.61 0.34 2.93
N PRO A 193 24.99 -0.16 1.74
CA PRO A 193 25.42 0.70 0.63
C PRO A 193 24.30 1.54 0.02
N GLU A 194 23.03 1.20 0.31
CA GLU A 194 21.84 1.92 -0.16
C GLU A 194 21.21 2.82 0.92
N GLY A 195 21.73 2.77 2.16
CA GLY A 195 21.19 3.56 3.27
C GLY A 195 19.80 3.13 3.73
N LEU A 196 19.46 1.84 3.65
CA LEU A 196 18.20 1.27 4.11
C LEU A 196 17.92 1.66 5.57
N GLY A 197 16.70 2.10 5.86
CA GLY A 197 16.25 2.64 7.16
C GLY A 197 16.68 4.07 7.45
N ALA A 198 17.42 4.74 6.55
CA ALA A 198 17.73 6.15 6.70
C ALA A 198 16.50 7.01 6.38
N GLN A 199 16.37 8.11 7.14
CA GLN A 199 15.34 9.12 6.95
C GLN A 199 15.95 10.36 6.31
N VAL A 200 15.27 10.95 5.33
CA VAL A 200 15.73 12.12 4.57
C VAL A 200 14.60 13.14 4.49
N ARG A 201 14.93 14.42 4.64
CA ARG A 201 14.04 15.53 4.28
C ARG A 201 14.82 16.69 3.66
N GLY A 202 14.19 17.42 2.75
CA GLY A 202 14.72 18.68 2.24
C GLY A 202 14.54 19.83 3.22
N ILE A 203 15.42 20.82 3.17
CA ILE A 203 15.31 22.10 3.87
C ILE A 203 15.12 23.21 2.82
N PHE A 204 14.02 23.94 2.90
CA PHE A 204 13.61 24.96 1.92
C PHE A 204 13.37 26.29 2.63
N GLY A 205 14.12 27.35 2.31
CA GLY A 205 14.01 28.63 3.01
C GLY A 205 14.24 28.50 4.52
N GLY A 206 15.15 27.60 4.91
CA GLY A 206 15.39 27.23 6.31
C GLY A 206 14.33 26.33 6.98
N GLN A 207 13.21 26.02 6.32
CA GLN A 207 12.14 25.18 6.89
C GLN A 207 12.27 23.71 6.47
N PRO A 208 12.06 22.75 7.39
CA PRO A 208 12.09 21.33 7.05
C PRO A 208 10.84 20.90 6.27
N GLY A 209 11.05 20.14 5.21
CA GLY A 209 10.00 19.41 4.50
C GLY A 209 9.59 18.10 5.18
N PRO A 210 8.71 17.31 4.54
CA PRO A 210 8.31 15.99 5.02
C PRO A 210 9.48 15.00 5.03
N VAL A 211 9.37 13.98 5.88
CA VAL A 211 10.37 12.90 6.01
C VAL A 211 10.02 11.76 5.07
N PHE A 212 11.02 11.34 4.30
CA PHE A 212 11.01 10.12 3.52
C PHE A 212 11.99 9.13 4.11
N GLU A 213 11.69 7.84 4.01
CA GLU A 213 12.55 6.78 4.50
C GLU A 213 12.99 5.92 3.32
N VAL A 214 14.26 5.51 3.29
CA VAL A 214 14.70 4.46 2.37
C VAL A 214 14.25 3.12 2.93
N ARG A 215 13.26 2.50 2.28
CA ARG A 215 12.61 1.29 2.78
C ARG A 215 13.11 0.05 2.07
N THR A 216 12.98 -1.10 2.73
CA THR A 216 13.01 -2.39 2.06
C THR A 216 11.58 -2.86 1.83
N GLY A 217 11.35 -3.46 0.67
CA GLY A 217 10.03 -3.90 0.25
C GLY A 217 9.09 -2.75 -0.13
N GLY A 218 8.02 -3.13 -0.81
CA GLY A 218 6.91 -2.29 -1.25
C GLY A 218 5.84 -3.22 -1.82
N GLY A 219 4.56 -2.86 -1.70
CA GLY A 219 3.44 -3.68 -2.19
C GLY A 219 3.55 -5.20 -1.93
N TYR A 220 2.89 -5.98 -2.78
CA TYR A 220 2.94 -7.46 -2.72
C TYR A 220 4.16 -7.99 -3.48
N TRP A 221 5.10 -8.64 -2.80
CA TRP A 221 6.33 -9.22 -3.39
C TRP A 221 7.08 -8.25 -4.31
N SER A 222 7.14 -6.97 -3.93
CA SER A 222 7.79 -5.91 -4.70
C SER A 222 8.76 -5.12 -3.83
N GLN A 223 9.55 -4.25 -4.45
CA GLN A 223 10.49 -3.38 -3.77
C GLN A 223 10.58 -2.04 -4.48
N ASP A 224 10.42 -0.97 -3.72
CA ASP A 224 10.62 0.40 -4.20
C ASP A 224 12.12 0.70 -4.42
N SER A 225 12.41 1.71 -5.22
CA SER A 225 13.79 2.18 -5.39
C SER A 225 14.36 2.72 -4.07
N ALA A 226 15.62 2.42 -3.79
CA ALA A 226 16.35 3.09 -2.71
C ALA A 226 16.69 4.56 -3.05
N VAL A 227 16.49 5.00 -4.29
CA VAL A 227 16.65 6.40 -4.70
C VAL A 227 15.36 7.14 -4.38
N LEU A 228 15.45 8.10 -3.47
CA LEU A 228 14.32 8.96 -3.12
C LEU A 228 14.19 10.10 -4.12
N VAL A 229 12.96 10.54 -4.36
CA VAL A 229 12.66 11.83 -5.01
C VAL A 229 12.13 12.76 -3.92
N ILE A 230 12.90 13.80 -3.60
CA ILE A 230 12.50 14.80 -2.60
C ILE A 230 11.74 15.92 -3.32
N PRO A 231 10.43 16.09 -3.08
CA PRO A 231 9.60 17.06 -3.77
C PRO A 231 9.86 18.49 -3.29
N GLY A 232 9.54 19.48 -4.14
CA GLY A 232 9.64 20.90 -3.82
C GLY A 232 9.50 21.79 -5.06
N ALA A 233 9.25 23.09 -4.87
CA ALA A 233 9.18 24.08 -5.95
C ALA A 233 10.54 24.35 -6.64
N GLY A 234 11.61 23.76 -6.11
CA GLY A 234 12.99 23.77 -6.59
C GLY A 234 13.82 22.82 -5.73
N PRO A 235 15.12 22.66 -6.00
CA PRO A 235 15.99 21.86 -5.14
C PRO A 235 16.06 22.48 -3.72
N PRO A 236 16.05 21.66 -2.66
CA PRO A 236 16.27 22.16 -1.30
C PRO A 236 17.66 22.80 -1.17
N GLU A 237 17.84 23.70 -0.20
CA GLU A 237 19.15 24.29 0.12
C GLU A 237 20.07 23.28 0.80
N ALA A 238 19.47 22.38 1.58
CA ALA A 238 20.17 21.31 2.27
C ALA A 238 19.27 20.08 2.44
N LEU A 239 19.88 18.93 2.63
CA LEU A 239 19.24 17.73 3.12
C LEU A 239 19.55 17.55 4.59
N TRP A 240 18.55 17.19 5.38
CA TRP A 240 18.75 16.54 6.67
C TRP A 240 18.61 15.03 6.45
N VAL A 241 19.59 14.28 6.92
CA VAL A 241 19.63 12.81 6.85
C VAL A 241 19.80 12.28 8.27
N ARG A 242 18.90 11.40 8.70
CA ARG A 242 19.07 10.61 9.91
C ARG A 242 19.33 9.16 9.52
N TRP A 243 20.55 8.73 9.78
CA TRP A 243 21.04 7.38 9.47
C TRP A 243 20.45 6.34 10.42
N PRO A 244 20.45 5.05 10.03
CA PRO A 244 20.23 3.95 10.97
C PRO A 244 21.15 4.07 12.17
N GLY A 245 20.62 3.84 13.37
CA GLY A 245 21.33 4.12 14.64
C GLY A 245 21.15 5.55 15.17
N GLY A 246 20.47 6.42 14.43
CA GLY A 246 19.97 7.71 14.92
C GLY A 246 20.90 8.90 14.72
N ARG A 247 22.09 8.70 14.14
CA ARG A 247 23.01 9.80 13.81
C ARG A 247 22.40 10.70 12.74
N GLU A 248 22.49 12.00 12.94
CA GLU A 248 21.97 13.01 12.01
C GLU A 248 23.11 13.71 11.26
N GLN A 249 22.83 14.11 10.02
CA GLN A 249 23.77 14.80 9.14
C GLN A 249 23.01 15.85 8.33
N ARG A 250 23.61 17.03 8.19
CA ARG A 250 23.11 18.08 7.29
C ARG A 250 24.06 18.22 6.11
N VAL A 251 23.52 18.18 4.89
CA VAL A 251 24.31 18.24 3.65
C VAL A 251 23.79 19.35 2.77
N THR A 252 24.64 20.32 2.43
CA THR A 252 24.30 21.38 1.47
C THR A 252 24.06 20.77 0.08
N VAL A 253 22.98 21.17 -0.57
CA VAL A 253 22.67 20.76 -1.93
C VAL A 253 23.23 21.80 -2.90
N PRO A 254 24.06 21.41 -3.89
CA PRO A 254 24.54 22.33 -4.89
C PRO A 254 23.39 22.99 -5.67
N ALA A 255 23.52 24.29 -5.94
CA ALA A 255 22.52 25.01 -6.73
C ALA A 255 22.30 24.33 -8.10
N GLY A 256 21.05 24.09 -8.46
CA GLY A 256 20.67 23.45 -9.73
C GLY A 256 20.88 21.93 -9.79
N ALA A 257 21.28 21.28 -8.69
CA ALA A 257 21.39 19.82 -8.64
C ALA A 257 20.05 19.14 -8.92
N ARG A 258 20.07 18.12 -9.78
CA ARG A 258 18.92 17.23 -10.04
C ARG A 258 19.06 15.88 -9.34
N GLU A 259 20.29 15.51 -9.00
CA GLU A 259 20.61 14.30 -8.26
C GLU A 259 21.79 14.57 -7.33
N VAL A 260 21.75 14.02 -6.11
CA VAL A 260 22.86 14.01 -5.18
C VAL A 260 23.07 12.62 -4.58
N THR A 261 24.33 12.29 -4.28
CA THR A 261 24.68 11.12 -3.47
C THR A 261 25.17 11.60 -2.12
N VAL A 262 24.49 11.21 -1.05
CA VAL A 262 24.90 11.51 0.32
C VAL A 262 25.57 10.28 0.92
N ARG A 263 26.81 10.47 1.40
CA ARG A 263 27.58 9.42 2.08
C ARG A 263 27.59 9.70 3.58
N ALA A 264 27.37 8.65 4.36
CA ALA A 264 27.54 8.67 5.79
C ALA A 264 28.97 9.10 6.13
N GLU A 265 29.10 10.15 6.95
CA GLU A 265 30.40 10.58 7.46
C GLU A 265 31.05 9.46 8.30
N ALA A 266 32.36 9.30 8.24
CA ALA A 266 33.08 8.37 9.10
C ALA A 266 33.28 9.03 10.48
N GLY A 267 32.84 8.37 11.56
CA GLY A 267 33.22 8.71 12.94
C GLY A 267 32.73 10.07 13.48
N ALA A 268 31.56 10.06 14.12
CA ALA A 268 31.22 10.94 15.25
C ALA A 268 30.03 10.29 15.97
N GLU A 269 30.13 10.12 17.29
CA GLU A 269 29.14 9.44 18.12
C GLU A 269 27.73 10.07 18.02
N PRO A 270 26.65 9.28 18.20
CA PRO A 270 25.30 9.82 18.21
C PRO A 270 25.15 10.86 19.31
N ALA A 271 24.49 11.98 19.00
CA ALA A 271 24.11 12.96 20.01
C ALA A 271 23.26 12.30 21.10
N ALA A 272 23.68 12.45 22.36
CA ALA A 272 22.94 11.95 23.52
C ALA A 272 21.51 12.53 23.53
N ARG A 273 20.55 11.65 23.86
CA ARG A 273 19.13 11.99 24.00
C ARG A 273 18.88 12.97 25.14
#